data_AF-A0A8J6CCS7-F1
#
_entry.id   AF-A0A8J6CCS7-F1
#
_cell.length_a   1.000
_cell.length_b   1.000
_cell.length_c   1.000
_cell.angle_alpha   90.00
_cell.angle_beta   90.00
_cell.angle_gamma   90.00
#
_symmetry.space_group_name_H-M   'P 1'
#
loop_
_entity.id
_entity.type
_entity.pdbx_description
1 polymer ?
#
loop_
_entity_poly.entity_id
_entity_poly.type
_entity_poly.pdbx_seq_one_letter_code
_entity_poly.pdbx_strand_id
1 'polypeptide(L)'
;MAFLLLAAATPPRKVEHVVVLLMENRAFDHIFGCAWKELPGIDGLQRGHENWVDPSDHSKGKVRATCGSAPYVCKHDLDHSFGGTTIEIFGPNVTDGARPPYPPARMTGFANRSGAHALQAFSPAQLPVKMALAREFGVLNNMYASMPGPSQPNHMFAQSATACGVTETGVDFTQCGGKLPLFPQRTVYDALLEAGHEFALFTNGTAGEGSFGDVYLWGLLRHLPGRVHTYDAPTHGLFARAAAGTLPALSWVVPRGGGERPNDDHPCHDLALGEELLKSVYESVRAGPGWERTVLLVVYDDAGGFADHAPTPLYAPTPGSPCERSDGCPEPFRFDRLGMRLAALLISPLVPRGTIIRDPPGPAGTATRPFANSKYEHASIPATLKNLFGMPGFLTKRDAWAGSLHGELSLEAPRLDTPKHLPEPPAPAPAGVRTVHGCGDPARLTRRQRRHIALFARLLGEQPPRPDAMGAREGDQWLGARIRALLDGVRTGALGRLADEL
;
A
#
# COMPACT_ATOMS: atom_id res chain seq x y z
N MET A 1 -30.76 9.06 -48.92
CA MET A 1 -29.39 8.67 -48.51
C MET A 1 -29.30 8.79 -46.99
N ALA A 2 -29.39 7.67 -46.28
CA ALA A 2 -29.14 7.62 -44.84
C ALA A 2 -27.65 7.36 -44.64
N PHE A 3 -26.93 8.33 -44.07
CA PHE A 3 -25.54 8.12 -43.64
C PHE A 3 -25.57 7.33 -42.33
N LEU A 4 -25.31 6.02 -42.41
CA LEU A 4 -24.86 5.26 -41.24
C LEU A 4 -23.49 5.79 -40.84
N LEU A 5 -23.44 6.56 -39.75
CA LEU A 5 -22.22 6.79 -38.99
C LEU A 5 -21.81 5.47 -38.36
N LEU A 6 -20.95 4.71 -39.04
CA LEU A 6 -20.14 3.68 -38.41
C LEU A 6 -19.29 4.38 -37.35
N ALA A 7 -19.69 4.24 -36.08
CA ALA A 7 -18.82 4.57 -34.96
C ALA A 7 -17.52 3.78 -35.17
N ALA A 8 -16.41 4.48 -35.42
CA ALA A 8 -15.11 3.85 -35.48
C ALA A 8 -14.90 3.11 -34.14
N ALA A 9 -14.80 1.78 -34.20
CA ALA A 9 -14.51 0.99 -33.02
C ALA A 9 -13.21 1.52 -32.40
N THR A 10 -13.28 1.96 -31.15
CA THR A 10 -12.10 2.36 -30.39
C THR A 10 -11.09 1.21 -30.45
N PRO A 11 -9.83 1.44 -30.85
CA PRO A 11 -8.84 0.37 -30.86
C PRO A 11 -8.78 -0.27 -29.47
N PRO A 12 -8.64 -1.61 -29.38
CA PRO A 12 -8.62 -2.30 -28.10
C PRO A 12 -7.49 -1.73 -27.23
N ARG A 13 -7.79 -1.46 -25.95
CA ARG A 13 -6.80 -0.91 -25.02
C ARG A 13 -5.69 -1.94 -24.83
N LYS A 14 -4.44 -1.47 -24.77
CA LYS A 14 -3.29 -2.34 -24.40
C LYS A 14 -3.46 -2.94 -23.00
N VAL A 15 -4.17 -2.25 -22.10
CA VAL A 15 -4.47 -2.72 -20.73
C VAL A 15 -5.96 -2.60 -20.46
N GLU A 16 -6.55 -3.68 -19.94
CA GLU A 16 -7.94 -3.75 -19.50
C GLU A 16 -8.05 -3.91 -17.98
N HIS A 17 -7.04 -4.51 -17.33
CA HIS A 17 -7.07 -4.83 -15.90
C HIS A 17 -5.81 -4.31 -15.20
N VAL A 18 -6.01 -3.61 -14.09
CA VAL A 18 -4.96 -3.27 -13.13
C VAL A 18 -5.27 -3.98 -11.82
N VAL A 19 -4.37 -4.86 -11.40
CA VAL A 19 -4.40 -5.53 -10.11
C VAL A 19 -3.37 -4.84 -9.22
N VAL A 20 -3.80 -4.34 -8.06
CA VAL A 20 -2.90 -3.73 -7.08
C VAL A 20 -2.87 -4.62 -5.84
N LEU A 21 -1.70 -5.15 -5.51
CA LEU A 21 -1.43 -5.83 -4.24
C LEU A 21 -0.65 -4.86 -3.36
N LEU A 22 -1.32 -4.30 -2.36
CA LEU A 22 -0.73 -3.37 -1.40
C LEU A 22 -0.27 -4.14 -0.16
N MET A 23 1.04 -4.32 -0.03
CA MET A 23 1.71 -4.99 1.08
C MET A 23 2.06 -3.97 2.18
N GLU A 24 2.50 -4.45 3.35
CA GLU A 24 2.68 -3.64 4.56
C GLU A 24 4.17 -3.51 4.96
N ASN A 25 4.62 -2.27 5.22
CA ASN A 25 5.74 -1.91 6.07
C ASN A 25 7.10 -2.57 5.73
N ARG A 26 7.59 -2.39 4.49
CA ARG A 26 8.94 -2.86 4.09
C ARG A 26 9.68 -1.86 3.20
N ALA A 27 10.81 -1.38 3.73
CA ALA A 27 11.81 -0.63 2.98
C ALA A 27 12.36 -1.42 1.79
N PHE A 28 12.76 -0.72 0.73
CA PHE A 28 13.34 -1.35 -0.46
C PHE A 28 14.60 -2.16 -0.13
N ASP A 29 15.55 -1.59 0.61
CA ASP A 29 16.79 -2.30 0.96
C ASP A 29 16.56 -3.54 1.82
N HIS A 30 15.48 -3.58 2.60
CA HIS A 30 15.13 -4.73 3.42
C HIS A 30 14.75 -5.95 2.57
N ILE A 31 14.07 -5.74 1.44
CA ILE A 31 13.59 -6.79 0.53
C ILE A 31 14.58 -7.06 -0.61
N PHE A 32 15.00 -6.01 -1.31
CA PHE A 32 15.80 -6.12 -2.54
C PHE A 32 17.23 -5.58 -2.40
N GLY A 33 17.59 -4.97 -1.27
CA GLY A 33 18.91 -4.35 -1.10
C GLY A 33 20.08 -5.29 -1.34
N CYS A 34 19.92 -6.58 -1.07
CA CYS A 34 20.95 -7.59 -1.25
C CYS A 34 20.96 -8.26 -2.64
N ALA A 35 20.14 -7.80 -3.58
CA ALA A 35 19.94 -8.46 -4.87
C ALA A 35 20.85 -7.98 -6.01
N TRP A 36 21.82 -7.11 -5.74
CA TRP A 36 22.71 -6.50 -6.75
C TRP A 36 23.50 -7.47 -7.63
N LYS A 37 23.73 -8.71 -7.17
CA LYS A 37 24.37 -9.76 -7.99
C LYS A 37 23.42 -10.39 -9.01
N GLU A 38 22.13 -10.37 -8.74
CA GLU A 38 21.09 -11.06 -9.52
C GLU A 38 20.23 -10.09 -10.33
N LEU A 39 20.19 -8.83 -9.92
CA LEU A 39 19.42 -7.75 -10.54
C LEU A 39 20.38 -6.62 -10.93
N PRO A 40 21.04 -6.70 -12.10
CA PRO A 40 21.97 -5.68 -12.56
C PRO A 40 21.29 -4.32 -12.67
N GLY A 41 21.88 -3.29 -12.06
CA GLY A 41 21.36 -1.93 -12.07
C GLY A 41 20.44 -1.58 -10.91
N ILE A 42 20.16 -2.54 -10.01
CA ILE A 42 19.46 -2.27 -8.76
C ILE A 42 20.29 -1.34 -7.87
N ASP A 43 19.61 -0.40 -7.22
CA ASP A 43 20.21 0.53 -6.28
C ASP A 43 20.07 -0.01 -4.85
N GLY A 44 20.81 -1.09 -4.56
CA GLY A 44 20.74 -1.83 -3.28
C GLY A 44 21.89 -1.53 -2.32
N LEU A 45 21.93 -2.28 -1.22
CA LEU A 45 22.94 -2.20 -0.17
C LEU A 45 24.35 -2.50 -0.69
N GLN A 46 25.21 -1.48 -0.70
CA GLN A 46 26.63 -1.62 -1.03
C GLN A 46 27.48 -1.86 0.23
N ARG A 47 28.75 -2.25 0.04
CA ARG A 47 29.69 -2.41 1.17
C ARG A 47 29.84 -1.09 1.93
N GLY A 48 29.53 -1.09 3.22
CA GLY A 48 29.78 0.06 4.09
C GLY A 48 28.53 0.81 4.55
N HIS A 49 27.32 0.34 4.21
CA HIS A 49 26.10 0.94 4.76
C HIS A 49 26.03 0.66 6.26
N GLU A 50 26.16 1.73 7.04
CA GLU A 50 26.21 1.70 8.50
C GLU A 50 25.43 2.87 9.08
N ASN A 51 24.87 2.69 10.27
CA ASN A 51 24.26 3.76 11.05
C ASN A 51 24.92 3.84 12.42
N TRP A 52 25.04 5.04 12.96
CA TRP A 52 25.47 5.22 14.35
C TRP A 52 24.40 4.67 15.28
N VAL A 53 24.82 3.93 16.31
CA VAL A 53 23.92 3.54 17.41
C VAL A 53 23.32 4.79 18.05
N ASP A 54 24.15 5.83 18.19
CA ASP A 54 23.75 7.13 18.66
C ASP A 54 24.53 8.22 17.90
N PRO A 55 23.86 8.96 16.98
CA PRO A 55 24.49 10.07 16.25
C PRO A 55 24.98 11.21 17.15
N SER A 56 24.53 11.29 18.40
CA SER A 56 25.01 12.28 19.38
C SER A 56 26.20 11.80 20.22
N ASP A 57 26.44 10.49 20.25
CA ASP A 57 27.55 9.86 20.98
C ASP A 57 28.20 8.74 20.14
N HIS A 58 29.19 9.13 19.33
CA HIS A 58 29.91 8.21 18.45
C HIS A 58 30.72 7.13 19.20
N SER A 59 30.94 7.26 20.52
CA SER A 59 31.63 6.23 21.31
C SER A 59 30.84 4.92 21.38
N LYS A 60 29.51 4.97 21.17
CA LYS A 60 28.63 3.80 21.10
C LYS A 60 28.77 2.99 19.81
N GLY A 61 29.57 3.45 18.86
CA GLY A 61 29.88 2.73 17.63
C GLY A 61 28.75 2.72 16.60
N LYS A 62 28.87 1.82 15.62
CA LYS A 62 27.98 1.71 14.46
C LYS A 62 27.40 0.32 14.33
N VAL A 63 26.21 0.26 13.75
CA VAL A 63 25.58 -0.96 13.23
C VAL A 63 25.76 -0.98 11.72
N ARG A 64 26.14 -2.13 11.17
CA ARG A 64 26.26 -2.35 9.73
C ARG A 64 25.04 -3.07 9.20
N ALA A 65 24.61 -2.69 8.00
CA ALA A 65 23.59 -3.42 7.26
C ALA A 65 24.08 -4.81 6.88
N THR A 66 23.28 -5.84 7.15
CA THR A 66 23.65 -7.24 6.95
C THR A 66 22.66 -7.95 6.04
N CYS A 67 23.18 -8.51 4.95
CA CYS A 67 22.43 -9.35 4.04
C CYS A 67 22.26 -10.77 4.60
N GLY A 68 21.07 -11.34 4.44
CA GLY A 68 20.79 -12.71 4.84
C GLY A 68 20.48 -12.89 6.33
N SER A 69 20.40 -11.80 7.09
CA SER A 69 20.20 -11.85 8.55
C SER A 69 18.77 -11.54 8.97
N ALA A 70 17.93 -11.02 8.06
CA ALA A 70 16.54 -10.73 8.38
C ALA A 70 15.77 -12.03 8.65
N PRO A 71 15.07 -12.14 9.79
CA PRO A 71 14.20 -13.27 10.07
C PRO A 71 12.88 -13.13 9.31
N TYR A 72 12.27 -14.23 8.90
CA TYR A 72 10.90 -14.22 8.33
C TYR A 72 9.86 -13.65 9.28
N VAL A 73 10.07 -13.84 10.59
CA VAL A 73 9.21 -13.31 11.65
C VAL A 73 10.06 -12.49 12.61
N CYS A 74 9.86 -11.17 12.65
CA CYS A 74 10.59 -10.31 13.59
C CYS A 74 10.13 -10.48 15.05
N LYS A 75 10.92 -9.96 15.99
CA LYS A 75 10.59 -10.08 17.43
C LYS A 75 9.59 -9.02 17.91
N HIS A 76 9.68 -7.81 17.40
CA HIS A 76 8.86 -6.66 17.76
C HIS A 76 8.72 -5.74 16.56
N ASP A 77 7.60 -5.02 16.51
CA ASP A 77 7.39 -3.94 15.57
C ASP A 77 8.48 -2.88 15.69
N LEU A 78 8.97 -2.40 14.54
CA LEU A 78 9.84 -1.24 14.52
C LEU A 78 8.98 0.01 14.42
N ASP A 79 9.48 1.12 14.93
CA ASP A 79 8.72 2.35 14.83
C ASP A 79 8.69 2.87 13.39
N HIS A 80 7.49 3.07 12.88
CA HIS A 80 7.20 3.63 11.57
C HIS A 80 6.16 4.76 11.65
N SER A 81 6.00 5.37 12.84
CA SER A 81 5.22 6.60 13.03
C SER A 81 5.80 7.76 12.22
N PHE A 82 5.04 8.85 12.07
CA PHE A 82 5.51 10.04 11.36
C PHE A 82 6.77 10.63 12.00
N GLY A 83 6.79 10.69 13.33
CA GLY A 83 7.94 11.19 14.08
C GLY A 83 9.14 10.24 14.05
N GLY A 84 8.89 8.93 14.18
CA GLY A 84 9.92 7.90 14.01
C GLY A 84 10.61 7.97 12.66
N THR A 85 9.82 7.96 11.60
CA THR A 85 10.32 8.04 10.22
C THR A 85 11.05 9.36 9.96
N THR A 86 10.64 10.45 10.59
CA THR A 86 11.34 11.75 10.49
C THR A 86 12.73 11.67 11.12
N ILE A 87 12.87 11.03 12.29
CA ILE A 87 14.17 10.76 12.93
C ILE A 87 15.02 9.84 12.06
N GLU A 88 14.43 8.80 11.47
CA GLU A 88 15.14 7.86 10.60
C GLU A 88 15.77 8.54 9.38
N ILE A 89 15.00 9.42 8.72
CA ILE A 89 15.43 10.15 7.52
C ILE A 89 16.49 11.21 7.85
N PHE A 90 16.30 12.01 8.91
CA PHE A 90 17.11 13.21 9.15
C PHE A 90 18.02 13.16 10.38
N GLY A 91 17.84 12.18 11.26
CA GLY A 91 18.52 12.06 12.55
C GLY A 91 17.72 12.64 13.74
N PRO A 92 18.22 12.44 14.97
CA PRO A 92 17.47 12.65 16.21
C PRO A 92 17.19 14.12 16.56
N ASN A 93 17.87 15.07 15.92
CA ASN A 93 17.78 16.50 16.26
C ASN A 93 16.75 17.27 15.40
N VAL A 94 15.86 16.56 14.69
CA VAL A 94 14.85 17.16 13.82
C VAL A 94 13.47 17.07 14.47
N THR A 95 12.74 18.17 14.45
CA THR A 95 11.35 18.22 14.91
C THR A 95 10.38 17.84 13.80
N ASP A 96 9.31 17.16 14.19
CA ASP A 96 8.18 16.83 13.34
C ASP A 96 7.59 18.08 12.68
N GLY A 97 7.15 17.96 11.42
CA GLY A 97 6.56 19.08 10.70
C GLY A 97 7.54 20.19 10.31
N ALA A 98 8.85 19.91 10.30
CA ALA A 98 9.86 20.80 9.73
C ALA A 98 9.41 21.37 8.37
N ARG A 99 9.73 22.64 8.12
CA ARG A 99 9.41 23.34 6.87
C ARG A 99 10.69 23.51 6.03
N PRO A 100 10.58 23.71 4.71
CA PRO A 100 11.74 24.03 3.89
C PRO A 100 12.51 25.27 4.43
N PRO A 101 13.85 25.30 4.35
CA PRO A 101 14.71 24.26 3.80
C PRO A 101 14.82 23.04 4.73
N TYR A 102 14.60 21.84 4.19
CA TYR A 102 14.77 20.61 4.94
C TYR A 102 16.25 20.32 5.20
N PRO A 103 16.60 19.73 6.36
CA PRO A 103 17.92 19.14 6.53
C PRO A 103 18.14 18.04 5.48
N PRO A 104 19.39 17.74 5.12
CA PRO A 104 19.68 16.64 4.19
C PRO A 104 19.11 15.32 4.73
N ALA A 105 18.39 14.57 3.88
CA ALA A 105 17.93 13.21 4.18
C ALA A 105 19.13 12.24 4.22
N ARG A 106 19.79 12.18 5.38
CA ARG A 106 21.03 11.40 5.57
C ARG A 106 20.78 9.91 5.72
N MET A 107 19.57 9.50 6.08
CA MET A 107 19.21 8.08 6.23
C MET A 107 20.07 7.37 7.31
N THR A 108 20.35 8.08 8.42
CA THR A 108 21.26 7.61 9.49
C THR A 108 20.60 7.38 10.84
N GLY A 109 19.28 7.60 10.96
CA GLY A 109 18.57 7.53 12.24
C GLY A 109 18.06 6.14 12.63
N PHE A 110 18.17 5.14 11.75
CA PHE A 110 17.53 3.83 11.93
C PHE A 110 18.03 3.08 13.16
N ALA A 111 19.35 2.94 13.32
CA ALA A 111 19.91 2.22 14.46
C ALA A 111 19.59 2.93 15.80
N ASN A 112 19.51 4.27 15.78
CA ASN A 112 19.16 5.04 16.96
C ASN A 112 17.68 4.92 17.33
N ARG A 113 16.80 4.86 16.32
CA ARG A 113 15.35 4.78 16.54
C ARG A 113 14.86 3.38 16.84
N SER A 114 15.32 2.43 16.03
CA SER A 114 14.74 1.09 15.86
C SER A 114 15.77 -0.02 16.13
N GLY A 115 16.98 0.35 16.57
CA GLY A 115 18.04 -0.59 16.94
C GLY A 115 18.67 -1.31 15.75
N ALA A 116 19.52 -2.30 16.04
CA ALA A 116 20.25 -3.02 15.00
C ALA A 116 19.36 -3.85 14.06
N HIS A 117 18.15 -4.21 14.49
CA HIS A 117 17.21 -4.99 13.70
C HIS A 117 16.76 -4.25 12.42
N ALA A 118 16.65 -2.92 12.49
CA ALA A 118 16.30 -2.08 11.34
C ALA A 118 17.28 -2.24 10.15
N LEU A 119 18.54 -2.60 10.40
CA LEU A 119 19.58 -2.74 9.37
C LEU A 119 19.73 -4.18 8.84
N GLN A 120 18.86 -5.10 9.25
CA GLN A 120 18.86 -6.46 8.71
C GLN A 120 18.11 -6.49 7.38
N ALA A 121 18.64 -7.17 6.37
CA ALA A 121 18.01 -7.33 5.07
C ALA A 121 17.94 -8.80 4.65
N PHE A 122 16.92 -9.14 3.87
CA PHE A 122 16.79 -10.46 3.29
C PHE A 122 17.82 -10.65 2.17
N SER A 123 18.35 -11.88 2.07
CA SER A 123 19.09 -12.30 0.88
C SER A 123 18.12 -12.75 -0.22
N PRO A 124 18.51 -12.71 -1.50
CA PRO A 124 17.68 -13.20 -2.58
C PRO A 124 17.18 -14.64 -2.40
N ALA A 125 18.00 -15.52 -1.81
CA ALA A 125 17.64 -16.90 -1.55
C ALA A 125 16.50 -17.06 -0.53
N GLN A 126 16.28 -16.07 0.34
CA GLN A 126 15.20 -16.11 1.33
C GLN A 126 13.84 -15.72 0.75
N LEU A 127 13.80 -14.98 -0.36
CA LEU A 127 12.56 -14.45 -0.95
C LEU A 127 12.36 -14.99 -2.37
N PRO A 128 12.24 -16.32 -2.55
CA PRO A 128 12.33 -16.95 -3.86
C PRO A 128 11.21 -16.54 -4.83
N VAL A 129 9.99 -16.24 -4.34
CA VAL A 129 8.85 -15.80 -5.18
C VAL A 129 9.07 -14.36 -5.62
N LYS A 130 9.34 -13.44 -4.67
CA LYS A 130 9.63 -12.04 -4.99
C LYS A 130 10.83 -11.91 -5.93
N MET A 131 11.88 -12.69 -5.72
CA MET A 131 13.07 -12.68 -6.58
C MET A 131 12.82 -13.27 -7.96
N ALA A 132 12.01 -14.33 -8.08
CA ALA A 132 11.63 -14.85 -9.40
C ALA A 132 10.86 -13.79 -10.22
N LEU A 133 9.93 -13.08 -9.58
CA LEU A 133 9.20 -11.98 -10.22
C LEU A 133 10.11 -10.81 -10.57
N ALA A 134 11.03 -10.43 -9.68
CA ALA A 134 11.99 -9.36 -9.90
C ALA A 134 12.91 -9.64 -11.10
N ARG A 135 13.36 -10.89 -11.28
CA ARG A 135 14.18 -11.29 -12.45
C ARG A 135 13.38 -11.30 -13.75
N GLU A 136 12.08 -11.55 -13.68
CA GLU A 136 11.21 -11.70 -14.86
C GLU A 136 10.53 -10.41 -15.31
N PHE A 137 10.33 -9.44 -14.42
CA PHE A 137 9.51 -8.25 -14.67
C PHE A 137 10.23 -6.96 -14.23
N GLY A 138 9.46 -5.93 -13.87
CA GLY A 138 9.99 -4.64 -13.43
C GLY A 138 10.20 -4.57 -11.92
N VAL A 139 11.37 -4.10 -11.47
CA VAL A 139 11.64 -3.68 -10.09
C VAL A 139 11.75 -2.16 -10.06
N LEU A 140 11.00 -1.48 -9.19
CA LEU A 140 11.08 -0.03 -9.07
C LEU A 140 12.17 0.37 -8.07
N ASN A 141 13.32 0.80 -8.57
CA ASN A 141 14.41 1.38 -7.77
C ASN A 141 14.00 2.67 -7.04
N ASN A 142 13.01 3.42 -7.55
CA ASN A 142 12.64 4.74 -7.03
C ASN A 142 11.12 4.85 -6.84
N MET A 143 10.52 3.91 -6.11
CA MET A 143 9.15 4.02 -5.58
C MET A 143 9.20 4.51 -4.14
N TYR A 144 8.48 5.58 -3.79
CA TYR A 144 8.55 6.19 -2.46
C TYR A 144 7.19 6.22 -1.76
N ALA A 145 7.21 6.26 -0.42
CA ALA A 145 6.02 6.60 0.34
C ALA A 145 5.58 8.04 0.05
N SER A 146 4.27 8.27 -0.02
CA SER A 146 3.70 9.59 -0.35
C SER A 146 3.94 10.61 0.75
N MET A 147 4.15 10.11 1.96
CA MET A 147 4.57 10.86 3.13
C MET A 147 5.42 9.98 4.07
N PRO A 148 6.30 10.59 4.90
CA PRO A 148 7.17 9.87 5.85
C PRO A 148 6.41 9.42 7.09
N GLY A 149 5.99 8.16 7.16
CA GLY A 149 5.20 7.68 8.31
C GLY A 149 4.32 6.49 7.92
N PRO A 150 3.26 6.21 8.70
CA PRO A 150 2.69 4.88 8.78
C PRO A 150 1.67 4.59 7.67
N SER A 151 1.06 3.40 7.74
CA SER A 151 0.13 2.82 6.78
C SER A 151 -1.05 3.71 6.40
N GLN A 152 -1.84 4.18 7.36
CA GLN A 152 -3.12 4.84 7.08
C GLN A 152 -3.00 6.04 6.12
N PRO A 153 -2.14 7.05 6.36
CA PRO A 153 -2.03 8.17 5.45
C PRO A 153 -1.50 7.76 4.07
N ASN A 154 -0.59 6.79 3.98
CA ASN A 154 -0.08 6.28 2.70
C ASN A 154 -1.13 5.49 1.92
N HIS A 155 -1.97 4.69 2.59
CA HIS A 155 -3.16 4.07 2.02
C HIS A 155 -4.15 5.11 1.47
N MET A 156 -4.34 6.23 2.18
CA MET A 156 -5.16 7.34 1.70
C MET A 156 -4.60 7.92 0.39
N PHE A 157 -3.28 8.15 0.31
CA PHE A 157 -2.65 8.62 -0.92
C PHE A 157 -2.80 7.64 -2.09
N ALA A 158 -2.64 6.34 -1.84
CA ALA A 158 -2.81 5.30 -2.86
C ALA A 158 -4.21 5.31 -3.49
N GLN A 159 -5.23 5.69 -2.73
CA GLN A 159 -6.63 5.63 -3.14
C GLN A 159 -7.25 6.98 -3.51
N SER A 160 -6.69 8.10 -3.02
CA SER A 160 -7.30 9.43 -3.16
C SER A 160 -6.30 10.55 -3.43
N ALA A 161 -5.01 10.22 -3.58
CA ALA A 161 -3.93 11.18 -3.80
C ALA A 161 -3.82 12.29 -2.72
N THR A 162 -4.39 12.08 -1.54
CA THR A 162 -4.26 12.95 -0.36
C THR A 162 -4.51 12.15 0.91
N ALA A 163 -3.89 12.56 2.02
CA ALA A 163 -4.21 12.06 3.36
C ALA A 163 -5.15 13.00 4.13
N CYS A 164 -5.67 14.06 3.51
CA CYS A 164 -6.52 15.07 4.17
C CYS A 164 -5.98 15.58 5.51
N GLY A 165 -4.65 15.72 5.60
CA GLY A 165 -3.99 16.22 6.80
C GLY A 165 -3.59 15.15 7.82
N VAL A 166 -3.96 13.89 7.61
CA VAL A 166 -3.59 12.78 8.49
C VAL A 166 -2.12 12.44 8.33
N THR A 167 -1.42 12.32 9.45
CA THR A 167 -0.01 11.91 9.51
C THR A 167 0.20 10.59 10.26
N GLU A 168 -0.84 10.06 10.91
CA GLU A 168 -0.72 8.92 11.81
C GLU A 168 -1.83 7.89 11.57
N THR A 169 -1.56 6.64 11.95
CA THR A 169 -2.55 5.56 11.91
C THR A 169 -3.53 5.65 13.10
N GLY A 170 -4.79 5.30 12.83
CA GLY A 170 -5.91 5.36 13.76
C GLY A 170 -6.55 6.74 13.93
N VAL A 171 -6.34 7.65 12.98
CA VAL A 171 -6.99 8.97 12.97
C VAL A 171 -8.30 8.88 12.19
N ASP A 172 -9.42 9.22 12.81
CA ASP A 172 -10.70 9.35 12.11
C ASP A 172 -11.02 10.82 11.82
N PHE A 173 -11.98 11.07 10.92
CA PHE A 173 -12.27 12.44 10.50
C PHE A 173 -12.93 13.30 11.58
N THR A 174 -13.55 12.71 12.62
CA THR A 174 -14.10 13.52 13.74
C THR A 174 -13.00 14.17 14.56
N GLN A 175 -11.82 13.55 14.64
CA GLN A 175 -10.63 14.15 15.25
C GLN A 175 -10.13 15.37 14.46
N CYS A 176 -10.63 15.56 13.23
CA CYS A 176 -10.26 16.65 12.33
C CYS A 176 -11.38 17.65 12.05
N GLY A 177 -12.45 17.63 12.86
CA GLY A 177 -13.59 18.55 12.73
C GLY A 177 -14.76 17.99 11.91
N GLY A 178 -14.63 16.77 11.39
CA GLY A 178 -15.71 16.06 10.71
C GLY A 178 -16.88 15.76 11.63
N LYS A 179 -18.10 15.88 11.12
CA LYS A 179 -19.32 15.43 11.84
C LYS A 179 -19.36 13.92 11.97
N LEU A 180 -18.90 13.23 10.92
CA LEU A 180 -18.77 11.79 10.86
C LEU A 180 -17.29 11.40 10.91
N PRO A 181 -16.95 10.20 11.40
CA PRO A 181 -15.57 9.70 11.48
C PRO A 181 -14.94 9.39 10.10
N LEU A 182 -15.53 9.89 9.03
CA LEU A 182 -15.35 9.43 7.66
C LEU A 182 -14.71 10.53 6.84
N PHE A 183 -13.69 10.18 6.08
CA PHE A 183 -12.97 11.14 5.26
C PHE A 183 -13.75 11.47 3.98
N PRO A 184 -14.03 12.76 3.68
CA PRO A 184 -14.93 13.17 2.61
C PRO A 184 -14.26 13.28 1.23
N GLN A 185 -12.95 13.00 1.15
CA GLN A 185 -12.21 13.14 -0.10
C GLN A 185 -12.72 12.21 -1.21
N ARG A 186 -12.69 12.73 -2.44
CA ARG A 186 -12.91 11.94 -3.65
C ARG A 186 -11.80 10.89 -3.80
N THR A 187 -12.18 9.70 -4.26
CA THR A 187 -11.30 8.54 -4.43
C THR A 187 -11.16 8.15 -5.89
N VAL A 188 -10.20 7.27 -6.16
CA VAL A 188 -10.01 6.64 -7.48
C VAL A 188 -11.21 5.79 -7.90
N TYR A 189 -11.95 5.26 -6.93
CA TYR A 189 -13.17 4.49 -7.16
C TYR A 189 -14.28 5.36 -7.75
N ASP A 190 -14.47 6.57 -7.21
CA ASP A 190 -15.42 7.55 -7.76
C ASP A 190 -15.08 7.87 -9.22
N ALA A 191 -13.80 8.18 -9.48
CA ALA A 191 -13.34 8.56 -10.79
C ALA A 191 -13.42 7.40 -11.81
N LEU A 192 -13.23 6.15 -11.39
CA LEU A 192 -13.42 4.97 -12.23
C LEU A 192 -14.88 4.78 -12.60
N LEU A 193 -15.79 4.86 -11.63
CA LEU A 193 -17.23 4.70 -11.89
C LEU A 193 -17.76 5.80 -12.81
N GLU A 194 -17.36 7.05 -12.61
CA GLU A 194 -17.70 8.17 -13.51
C GLU A 194 -17.18 7.95 -14.93
N ALA A 195 -16.05 7.26 -15.09
CA ALA A 195 -15.49 6.88 -16.39
C ALA A 195 -16.13 5.60 -16.99
N GLY A 196 -17.14 5.02 -16.32
CA GLY A 196 -17.79 3.79 -16.77
C GLY A 196 -16.96 2.53 -16.53
N HIS A 197 -16.06 2.55 -15.56
CA HIS A 197 -15.18 1.44 -15.21
C HIS A 197 -15.48 0.85 -13.85
N GLU A 198 -15.57 -0.48 -13.82
CA GLU A 198 -15.83 -1.25 -12.63
C GLU A 198 -14.55 -1.47 -11.82
N PHE A 199 -14.71 -1.60 -10.50
CA PHE A 199 -13.65 -2.03 -9.59
C PHE A 199 -14.20 -3.05 -8.58
N ALA A 200 -13.29 -3.83 -7.99
CA ALA A 200 -13.59 -4.70 -6.86
C ALA A 200 -12.41 -4.77 -5.89
N LEU A 201 -12.72 -4.99 -4.61
CA LEU A 201 -11.76 -5.26 -3.57
C LEU A 201 -11.79 -6.75 -3.22
N PHE A 202 -10.62 -7.33 -3.04
CA PHE A 202 -10.43 -8.72 -2.69
C PHE A 202 -9.64 -8.81 -1.38
N THR A 203 -10.18 -9.53 -0.39
CA THR A 203 -9.53 -9.73 0.91
C THR A 203 -10.03 -10.99 1.61
N ASN A 204 -9.11 -11.74 2.23
CA ASN A 204 -9.45 -12.89 3.08
C ASN A 204 -9.36 -12.58 4.57
N GLY A 205 -8.97 -11.38 5.00
CA GLY A 205 -9.05 -11.06 6.41
C GLY A 205 -10.51 -10.88 6.85
N THR A 206 -10.73 -10.77 8.15
CA THR A 206 -12.01 -10.30 8.68
C THR A 206 -11.92 -8.86 9.14
N ALA A 207 -13.04 -8.16 9.02
CA ALA A 207 -13.36 -6.92 9.69
C ALA A 207 -12.89 -6.90 11.15
N GLY A 208 -11.70 -6.35 11.43
CA GLY A 208 -11.08 -6.33 12.76
C GLY A 208 -9.63 -6.82 12.79
N GLU A 209 -9.26 -7.73 11.89
CA GLU A 209 -7.95 -8.37 11.75
C GLU A 209 -6.93 -7.48 11.03
N GLY A 210 -6.96 -6.18 11.28
CA GLY A 210 -5.88 -5.30 10.88
C GLY A 210 -5.69 -5.01 9.38
N SER A 211 -6.29 -5.76 8.45
CA SER A 211 -6.35 -5.35 7.03
C SER A 211 -7.44 -4.32 6.75
N PHE A 212 -8.39 -4.22 7.68
CA PHE A 212 -9.71 -3.70 7.38
C PHE A 212 -9.85 -2.20 7.70
N GLY A 213 -9.16 -1.65 8.70
CA GLY A 213 -9.42 -0.27 9.14
C GLY A 213 -9.00 0.80 8.13
N ASP A 214 -7.86 0.60 7.47
CA ASP A 214 -7.15 1.67 6.76
C ASP A 214 -7.43 1.66 5.24
N VAL A 215 -7.85 0.51 4.69
CA VAL A 215 -8.36 0.43 3.31
C VAL A 215 -9.86 0.79 3.26
N TYR A 216 -10.60 0.60 4.36
CA TYR A 216 -11.95 1.15 4.55
C TYR A 216 -11.95 2.54 5.18
N LEU A 217 -11.14 3.44 4.63
CA LEU A 217 -11.47 4.86 4.75
C LEU A 217 -12.85 5.02 4.11
N TRP A 218 -13.83 5.43 4.90
CA TRP A 218 -15.24 5.38 4.54
C TRP A 218 -15.67 6.20 3.31
N GLY A 219 -14.79 7.03 2.73
CA GLY A 219 -14.97 7.54 1.37
C GLY A 219 -15.16 6.42 0.32
N LEU A 220 -14.66 5.21 0.62
CA LEU A 220 -14.90 3.98 -0.14
C LEU A 220 -16.22 3.26 0.25
N LEU A 221 -16.70 3.39 1.49
CA LEU A 221 -17.85 2.63 2.02
C LEU A 221 -19.16 2.86 1.27
N ARG A 222 -19.33 4.05 0.67
CA ARG A 222 -20.45 4.34 -0.24
C ARG A 222 -20.54 3.42 -1.46
N HIS A 223 -19.41 2.82 -1.88
CA HIS A 223 -19.36 1.98 -3.08
C HIS A 223 -19.31 0.48 -2.81
N LEU A 224 -19.09 0.08 -1.56
CA LEU A 224 -18.78 -1.30 -1.23
C LEU A 224 -19.88 -2.34 -1.38
N PRO A 225 -21.19 -2.02 -1.27
CA PRO A 225 -22.22 -3.02 -1.47
C PRO A 225 -22.05 -3.77 -2.80
N GLY A 226 -21.73 -5.07 -2.71
CA GLY A 226 -21.51 -5.93 -3.87
C GLY A 226 -20.13 -5.87 -4.53
N ARG A 227 -19.17 -5.09 -4.00
CA ARG A 227 -17.82 -4.92 -4.59
C ARG A 227 -16.67 -5.50 -3.76
N VAL A 228 -16.94 -6.04 -2.58
CA VAL A 228 -15.96 -6.71 -1.71
C VAL A 228 -16.13 -8.22 -1.80
N HIS A 229 -15.04 -8.93 -2.06
CA HIS A 229 -15.02 -10.38 -2.20
C HIS A 229 -13.78 -10.98 -1.51
N THR A 230 -13.79 -12.29 -1.28
CA THR A 230 -12.57 -13.02 -0.88
C THR A 230 -11.73 -13.35 -2.11
N TYR A 231 -10.46 -13.69 -1.95
CA TYR A 231 -9.61 -14.11 -3.09
C TYR A 231 -10.13 -15.41 -3.73
N ASP A 232 -10.58 -16.33 -2.87
CA ASP A 232 -10.90 -17.73 -3.15
C ASP A 232 -12.40 -18.00 -3.28
N ALA A 233 -13.25 -16.98 -3.22
CA ALA A 233 -14.68 -17.16 -3.41
C ALA A 233 -14.96 -17.81 -4.78
N PRO A 234 -15.73 -18.92 -4.84
CA PRO A 234 -15.76 -19.81 -6.02
C PRO A 234 -16.22 -19.16 -7.32
N THR A 235 -17.05 -18.12 -7.24
CA THR A 235 -17.70 -17.51 -8.42
C THR A 235 -17.33 -16.04 -8.60
N HIS A 236 -17.09 -15.32 -7.50
CA HIS A 236 -16.88 -13.87 -7.52
C HIS A 236 -15.55 -13.44 -6.89
N GLY A 237 -14.72 -14.40 -6.45
CA GLY A 237 -13.40 -14.11 -5.89
C GLY A 237 -12.37 -13.75 -6.97
N LEU A 238 -11.21 -13.28 -6.52
CA LEU A 238 -10.12 -12.86 -7.40
C LEU A 238 -9.72 -13.99 -8.35
N PHE A 239 -9.50 -15.19 -7.82
CA PHE A 239 -9.01 -16.32 -8.58
C PHE A 239 -10.04 -16.83 -9.58
N ALA A 240 -11.32 -16.87 -9.18
CA ALA A 240 -12.42 -17.23 -10.06
C ALA A 240 -12.60 -16.24 -11.21
N ARG A 241 -12.53 -14.93 -10.92
CA ARG A 241 -12.63 -13.87 -11.94
C ARG A 241 -11.42 -13.85 -12.87
N ALA A 242 -10.21 -14.08 -12.34
CA ALA A 242 -9.00 -14.21 -13.15
C ALA A 242 -9.12 -15.39 -14.13
N ALA A 243 -9.53 -16.57 -13.64
CA ALA A 243 -9.74 -17.76 -14.47
C ALA A 243 -10.81 -17.55 -15.56
N ALA A 244 -11.88 -16.81 -15.23
CA ALA A 244 -12.96 -16.51 -16.17
C ALA A 244 -12.65 -15.35 -17.14
N GLY A 245 -11.57 -14.58 -16.93
CA GLY A 245 -11.30 -13.37 -17.70
C GLY A 245 -12.25 -12.21 -17.40
N THR A 246 -12.82 -12.18 -16.20
CA THR A 246 -13.84 -11.20 -15.77
C THR A 246 -13.36 -10.30 -14.64
N LEU A 247 -12.04 -10.09 -14.55
CA LEU A 247 -11.49 -9.09 -13.64
C LEU A 247 -12.04 -7.70 -13.99
N PRO A 248 -12.35 -6.85 -13.00
CA PRO A 248 -12.70 -5.46 -13.26
C PRO A 248 -11.51 -4.65 -13.77
N ALA A 249 -11.73 -3.37 -14.11
CA ALA A 249 -10.66 -2.47 -14.51
C ALA A 249 -9.63 -2.26 -13.39
N LEU A 250 -10.11 -2.17 -12.14
CA LEU A 250 -9.27 -2.15 -10.94
C LEU A 250 -9.65 -3.31 -9.99
N SER A 251 -8.68 -4.20 -9.73
CA SER A 251 -8.77 -5.24 -8.71
C SER A 251 -7.82 -4.89 -7.56
N TRP A 252 -8.36 -4.45 -6.43
CA TRP A 252 -7.55 -4.08 -5.27
C TRP A 252 -7.45 -5.27 -4.31
N VAL A 253 -6.26 -5.83 -4.16
CA VAL A 253 -5.99 -6.98 -3.32
C VAL A 253 -5.43 -6.48 -1.99
N VAL A 254 -6.22 -6.60 -0.92
CA VAL A 254 -5.82 -6.21 0.43
C VAL A 254 -5.43 -7.49 1.19
N PRO A 255 -4.15 -7.70 1.54
CA PRO A 255 -3.68 -8.84 2.31
C PRO A 255 -4.40 -9.00 3.67
N ARG A 256 -4.31 -10.18 4.28
CA ARG A 256 -4.71 -10.41 5.67
C ARG A 256 -3.61 -9.88 6.61
N GLY A 257 -3.94 -8.93 7.48
CA GLY A 257 -3.00 -8.22 8.35
C GLY A 257 -3.25 -8.45 9.84
N GLY A 258 -3.81 -9.60 10.16
CA GLY A 258 -4.13 -10.01 11.52
C GLY A 258 -4.82 -11.37 11.54
N GLY A 259 -5.26 -11.78 12.72
CA GLY A 259 -5.86 -13.10 12.91
C GLY A 259 -4.86 -14.23 12.73
N GLU A 260 -5.35 -15.39 12.31
CA GLU A 260 -4.50 -16.54 12.01
C GLU A 260 -3.89 -16.40 10.62
N ARG A 261 -2.57 -16.61 10.53
CA ARG A 261 -1.77 -16.57 9.28
C ARG A 261 -1.90 -15.23 8.51
N PRO A 262 -1.51 -14.09 9.11
CA PRO A 262 -1.40 -12.85 8.35
C PRO A 262 -0.34 -12.97 7.24
N ASN A 263 -0.60 -12.36 6.09
CA ASN A 263 0.18 -12.48 4.86
C ASN A 263 0.43 -11.13 4.16
N ASP A 264 0.37 -10.05 4.93
CA ASP A 264 0.57 -8.66 4.49
C ASP A 264 2.04 -8.22 4.46
N ASP A 265 2.95 -9.04 5.00
CA ASP A 265 4.36 -8.72 5.25
C ASP A 265 4.59 -7.59 6.28
N HIS A 266 3.62 -7.21 7.11
CA HIS A 266 3.85 -6.26 8.21
C HIS A 266 4.99 -6.78 9.11
N PRO A 267 5.79 -5.92 9.78
CA PRO A 267 6.77 -6.37 10.77
C PRO A 267 6.13 -7.42 11.67
N CYS A 268 6.78 -8.56 11.80
CA CYS A 268 6.46 -9.64 12.73
C CYS A 268 5.29 -10.51 12.32
N HIS A 269 4.69 -10.25 11.16
CA HIS A 269 4.01 -11.28 10.39
C HIS A 269 5.03 -12.08 9.59
N ASP A 270 4.67 -13.33 9.28
CA ASP A 270 5.59 -14.27 8.63
C ASP A 270 5.66 -14.00 7.13
N LEU A 271 6.83 -13.56 6.66
CA LEU A 271 7.05 -13.27 5.24
C LEU A 271 6.85 -14.47 4.31
N ALA A 272 6.97 -15.70 4.83
CA ALA A 272 6.66 -16.90 4.05
C ALA A 272 5.20 -16.89 3.56
N LEU A 273 4.28 -16.35 4.37
CA LEU A 273 2.86 -16.25 4.02
C LEU A 273 2.61 -15.15 2.98
N GLY A 274 3.37 -14.05 3.00
CA GLY A 274 3.30 -13.05 1.93
C GLY A 274 3.91 -13.53 0.62
N GLU A 275 4.97 -14.35 0.65
CA GLU A 275 5.46 -15.08 -0.55
C GLU A 275 4.37 -16.00 -1.11
N GLU A 276 3.65 -16.73 -0.26
CA GLU A 276 2.53 -17.61 -0.63
C GLU A 276 1.36 -16.83 -1.27
N LEU A 277 0.98 -15.68 -0.69
CA LEU A 277 -0.05 -14.80 -1.25
C LEU A 277 0.36 -14.27 -2.63
N LEU A 278 1.58 -13.73 -2.73
CA LEU A 278 2.09 -13.16 -3.97
C LEU A 278 2.13 -14.21 -5.09
N LYS A 279 2.60 -15.44 -4.78
CA LYS A 279 2.57 -16.57 -5.72
C LYS A 279 1.15 -16.86 -6.18
N SER A 280 0.20 -16.97 -5.25
CA SER A 280 -1.20 -17.30 -5.55
C SER A 280 -1.87 -16.23 -6.43
N VAL A 281 -1.64 -14.95 -6.14
CA VAL A 281 -2.16 -13.83 -6.94
C VAL A 281 -1.55 -13.84 -8.34
N TYR A 282 -0.23 -13.92 -8.45
CA TYR A 282 0.46 -13.93 -9.74
C TYR A 282 0.01 -15.11 -10.62
N GLU A 283 0.08 -16.33 -10.10
CA GLU A 283 -0.21 -17.54 -10.90
C GLU A 283 -1.68 -17.56 -11.33
N SER A 284 -2.60 -17.10 -10.49
CA SER A 284 -4.03 -17.01 -10.84
C SER A 284 -4.28 -15.98 -11.94
N VAL A 285 -3.70 -14.77 -11.82
CA VAL A 285 -3.84 -13.71 -12.83
C VAL A 285 -3.18 -14.12 -14.16
N ARG A 286 -1.99 -14.72 -14.10
CA ARG A 286 -1.22 -15.15 -15.27
C ARG A 286 -1.83 -16.36 -16.00
N ALA A 287 -2.57 -17.21 -15.29
CA ALA A 287 -3.29 -18.33 -15.90
C ALA A 287 -4.57 -17.87 -16.63
N GLY A 288 -5.10 -16.70 -16.29
CA GLY A 288 -6.33 -16.16 -16.87
C GLY A 288 -6.18 -15.71 -18.33
N PRO A 289 -7.28 -15.74 -19.12
CA PRO A 289 -7.26 -15.29 -20.52
C PRO A 289 -7.07 -13.77 -20.67
N GLY A 290 -7.14 -13.01 -19.58
CA GLY A 290 -6.87 -11.56 -19.53
C GLY A 290 -5.40 -11.19 -19.30
N TRP A 291 -4.50 -12.15 -19.08
CA TRP A 291 -3.10 -11.90 -18.68
C TRP A 291 -2.37 -10.90 -19.59
N GLU A 292 -2.54 -11.04 -20.90
CA GLU A 292 -1.89 -10.19 -21.92
C GLU A 292 -2.28 -8.71 -21.84
N ARG A 293 -3.41 -8.40 -21.17
CA ARG A 293 -3.95 -7.05 -20.98
C ARG A 293 -4.01 -6.66 -19.50
N THR A 294 -3.24 -7.36 -18.66
CA THR A 294 -3.21 -7.12 -17.20
C THR A 294 -1.89 -6.54 -16.75
N VAL A 295 -1.97 -5.62 -15.79
CA VAL A 295 -0.84 -5.13 -15.00
C VAL A 295 -1.09 -5.52 -13.55
N LEU A 296 -0.14 -6.21 -12.94
CA LEU A 296 -0.08 -6.44 -11.50
C LEU A 296 0.99 -5.52 -10.90
N LEU A 297 0.59 -4.60 -10.03
CA LEU A 297 1.47 -3.78 -9.22
C LEU A 297 1.53 -4.36 -7.81
N VAL A 298 2.71 -4.76 -7.36
CA VAL A 298 2.97 -5.09 -5.95
C VAL A 298 3.74 -3.92 -5.36
N VAL A 299 3.22 -3.35 -4.28
CA VAL A 299 3.76 -2.13 -3.69
C VAL A 299 3.53 -2.16 -2.20
N TYR A 300 4.49 -1.68 -1.41
CA TYR A 300 4.33 -1.52 0.03
C TYR A 300 3.75 -0.15 0.35
N ASP A 301 3.14 0.02 1.51
CA ASP A 301 2.52 1.26 2.00
C ASP A 301 3.52 2.20 2.72
N ASP A 302 4.45 1.65 3.50
CA ASP A 302 5.53 2.36 4.16
C ASP A 302 6.76 1.45 4.39
N ALA A 303 7.81 2.00 5.02
CA ALA A 303 9.09 1.33 5.19
C ALA A 303 9.19 0.40 6.42
N GLY A 304 8.24 0.47 7.34
CA GLY A 304 8.17 -0.38 8.54
C GLY A 304 9.31 -0.20 9.52
N GLY A 305 9.98 0.96 9.53
CA GLY A 305 11.14 1.24 10.38
C GLY A 305 12.42 0.51 9.96
N PHE A 306 12.39 -0.22 8.84
CA PHE A 306 13.58 -0.84 8.27
C PHE A 306 14.40 0.19 7.51
N ALA A 307 15.72 0.04 7.59
CA ALA A 307 16.65 0.95 6.96
C ALA A 307 16.59 0.86 5.44
N ASP A 308 16.55 2.03 4.80
CA ASP A 308 16.88 2.21 3.39
C ASP A 308 17.97 3.27 3.28
N HIS A 309 18.95 3.04 2.42
CA HIS A 309 20.07 3.95 2.27
C HIS A 309 19.75 5.15 1.36
N ALA A 310 18.74 5.05 0.49
CA ALA A 310 18.50 6.06 -0.53
C ALA A 310 17.84 7.31 0.08
N PRO A 311 18.40 8.50 -0.13
CA PRO A 311 17.81 9.74 0.35
C PRO A 311 16.38 9.95 -0.19
N THR A 312 15.48 10.43 0.68
CA THR A 312 14.10 10.69 0.26
C THR A 312 13.98 11.98 -0.55
N PRO A 313 13.06 12.04 -1.54
CA PRO A 313 12.76 13.28 -2.24
C PRO A 313 12.16 14.34 -1.31
N LEU A 314 12.83 15.50 -1.22
CA LEU A 314 12.48 16.58 -0.30
C LEU A 314 11.45 17.56 -0.86
N TYR A 315 11.01 17.38 -2.12
CA TYR A 315 10.08 18.28 -2.78
C TYR A 315 9.06 17.50 -3.61
N ALA A 316 7.80 17.65 -3.24
CA ALA A 316 6.63 17.22 -3.97
C ALA A 316 5.51 18.27 -3.77
N PRO A 317 4.55 18.43 -4.68
CA PRO A 317 3.51 19.42 -4.51
C PRO A 317 2.53 18.99 -3.42
N THR A 318 2.26 19.87 -2.45
CA THR A 318 1.14 19.67 -1.52
C THR A 318 -0.12 19.30 -2.31
N PRO A 319 -0.81 18.18 -1.99
CA PRO A 319 -1.94 17.69 -2.78
C PRO A 319 -3.05 18.73 -2.93
N GLY A 320 -3.18 19.62 -1.93
CA GLY A 320 -4.40 20.35 -1.65
C GLY A 320 -5.28 19.49 -0.73
N SER A 321 -5.93 20.11 0.26
CA SER A 321 -6.90 19.42 1.10
C SER A 321 -8.29 19.80 0.63
N PRO A 322 -9.03 18.92 -0.07
CA PRO A 322 -10.46 19.14 -0.27
C PRO A 322 -11.23 18.99 1.05
N CYS A 323 -10.60 18.43 2.10
CA CYS A 323 -11.19 18.31 3.42
C CYS A 323 -11.04 19.65 4.17
N GLU A 324 -12.16 20.31 4.47
CA GLU A 324 -12.22 21.40 5.45
C GLU A 324 -11.82 20.85 6.81
N ARG A 325 -10.77 21.38 7.42
CA ARG A 325 -10.27 20.99 8.75
C ARG A 325 -10.59 22.10 9.74
N SER A 326 -11.02 21.74 10.95
CA SER A 326 -11.06 22.69 12.07
C SER A 326 -9.74 22.68 12.84
N ASP A 327 -9.48 23.72 13.63
CA ASP A 327 -8.40 23.76 14.61
C ASP A 327 -8.50 22.53 15.54
N GLY A 328 -7.49 21.65 15.55
CA GLY A 328 -7.47 20.43 16.39
C GLY A 328 -6.97 19.16 15.70
N CYS A 329 -7.03 19.08 14.36
CA CYS A 329 -6.30 18.06 13.62
C CYS A 329 -4.78 18.43 13.67
N PRO A 330 -3.84 17.49 13.82
CA PRO A 330 -2.41 17.82 13.97
C PRO A 330 -1.91 18.80 12.88
N GLU A 331 -1.46 20.00 13.27
CA GLU A 331 -1.00 21.10 12.40
C GLU A 331 0.54 21.08 12.21
N PRO A 332 1.08 21.35 11.00
CA PRO A 332 0.85 20.45 9.88
C PRO A 332 2.17 20.08 9.21
N PHE A 333 2.37 18.78 9.00
CA PHE A 333 3.14 18.34 7.86
C PHE A 333 2.44 18.86 6.59
N ARG A 334 3.16 19.60 5.74
CA ARG A 334 2.58 20.23 4.54
C ARG A 334 2.38 19.26 3.37
N PHE A 335 2.79 17.99 3.54
CA PHE A 335 2.79 16.99 2.49
C PHE A 335 3.53 17.47 1.24
N ASP A 336 4.62 18.23 1.42
CA ASP A 336 5.46 18.81 0.36
C ASP A 336 6.81 18.08 0.21
N ARG A 337 6.97 16.94 0.88
CA ARG A 337 8.04 15.96 0.67
C ARG A 337 7.50 14.54 0.72
N LEU A 338 8.30 13.60 0.22
CA LEU A 338 7.98 12.16 0.24
C LEU A 338 8.61 11.47 1.46
N GLY A 339 8.13 10.25 1.71
CA GLY A 339 8.73 9.32 2.67
C GLY A 339 9.83 8.46 2.04
N MET A 340 10.14 7.37 2.73
CA MET A 340 11.22 6.46 2.35
C MET A 340 10.92 5.68 1.07
N ARG A 341 11.97 5.13 0.47
CA ARG A 341 11.86 4.21 -0.67
C ARG A 341 11.26 2.87 -0.24
N LEU A 342 10.36 2.35 -1.07
CA LEU A 342 9.55 1.16 -0.83
C LEU A 342 9.90 0.06 -1.82
N ALA A 343 9.77 -1.18 -1.39
CA ALA A 343 9.79 -2.31 -2.30
C ALA A 343 8.58 -2.23 -3.26
N ALA A 344 8.81 -2.41 -4.56
CA ALA A 344 7.72 -2.49 -5.53
C ALA A 344 8.12 -3.26 -6.80
N LEU A 345 7.15 -3.98 -7.36
CA LEU A 345 7.27 -4.76 -8.59
C LEU A 345 6.16 -4.36 -9.57
N LEU A 346 6.54 -4.13 -10.83
CA LEU A 346 5.61 -3.93 -11.94
C LEU A 346 5.61 -5.18 -12.82
N ILE A 347 4.52 -5.95 -12.75
CA ILE A 347 4.40 -7.27 -13.35
C ILE A 347 3.37 -7.23 -14.47
N SER A 348 3.83 -7.40 -15.70
CA SER A 348 2.97 -7.47 -16.89
C SER A 348 3.75 -8.10 -18.03
N PRO A 349 3.11 -8.83 -18.96
CA PRO A 349 3.79 -9.28 -20.17
C PRO A 349 4.19 -8.12 -21.09
N LEU A 350 3.71 -6.90 -20.83
CA LEU A 350 4.07 -5.67 -21.55
C LEU A 350 5.33 -4.99 -21.02
N VAL A 351 5.97 -5.54 -19.97
CA VAL A 351 7.23 -5.05 -19.41
C VAL A 351 8.39 -5.94 -19.91
N PRO A 352 9.50 -5.36 -20.40
CA PRO A 352 10.68 -6.13 -20.76
C PRO A 352 11.21 -6.96 -19.58
N ARG A 353 11.80 -8.13 -19.86
CA ARG A 353 12.32 -9.01 -18.81
C ARG A 353 13.38 -8.31 -17.97
N GLY A 354 13.26 -8.43 -16.64
CA GLY A 354 14.29 -8.01 -15.68
C GLY A 354 14.57 -6.50 -15.72
N THR A 355 13.53 -5.71 -15.93
CA THR A 355 13.65 -4.25 -16.05
C THR A 355 13.89 -3.63 -14.68
N ILE A 356 14.93 -2.81 -14.55
CA ILE A 356 15.11 -1.96 -13.37
C ILE A 356 14.59 -0.56 -13.67
N ILE A 357 13.41 -0.27 -13.13
CA ILE A 357 12.68 0.98 -13.32
C ILE A 357 13.20 2.01 -12.32
N ARG A 358 13.70 3.15 -12.83
CA ARG A 358 14.24 4.22 -11.99
C ARG A 358 13.21 5.34 -11.85
N ASP A 359 13.48 6.46 -12.48
CA ASP A 359 12.57 7.61 -12.50
C ASP A 359 11.57 7.52 -13.67
N PRO A 360 10.44 8.23 -13.58
CA PRO A 360 9.44 8.24 -14.64
C PRO A 360 10.02 8.58 -16.02
N PRO A 361 9.65 7.84 -17.09
CA PRO A 361 10.32 7.92 -18.37
C PRO A 361 9.82 9.11 -19.19
N GLY A 362 10.66 9.53 -20.15
CA GLY A 362 10.36 10.63 -21.06
C GLY A 362 10.75 12.02 -20.53
N PRO A 363 10.63 13.05 -21.38
CA PRO A 363 10.86 14.44 -21.00
C PRO A 363 9.77 14.94 -20.04
N ALA A 364 10.06 16.01 -19.30
CA ALA A 364 9.05 16.69 -18.49
C ALA A 364 7.90 17.22 -19.37
N GLY A 365 6.68 17.19 -18.83
CA GLY A 365 5.46 17.64 -19.53
C GLY A 365 4.71 16.53 -20.28
N THR A 366 5.18 15.28 -20.21
CA THR A 366 4.45 14.13 -20.77
C THR A 366 3.45 13.57 -19.77
N ALA A 367 2.51 12.73 -20.25
CA ALA A 367 1.59 12.00 -19.37
C ALA A 367 2.30 11.02 -18.42
N THR A 368 3.50 10.54 -18.77
CA THR A 368 4.32 9.64 -17.96
C THR A 368 5.15 10.40 -16.92
N ARG A 369 5.62 11.60 -17.26
CA ARG A 369 6.44 12.48 -16.42
C ARG A 369 5.95 13.93 -16.53
N PRO A 370 4.88 14.29 -15.79
CA PRO A 370 4.27 15.61 -15.90
C PRO A 370 5.23 16.75 -15.54
N PHE A 371 6.15 16.53 -14.59
CA PHE A 371 7.14 17.51 -14.16
C PHE A 371 8.56 16.92 -14.14
N ALA A 372 9.57 17.78 -14.24
CA ALA A 372 10.97 17.35 -14.23
C ALA A 372 11.35 16.59 -12.96
N ASN A 373 10.73 16.93 -11.83
CA ASN A 373 10.95 16.28 -10.54
C ASN A 373 9.88 15.22 -10.19
N SER A 374 9.00 14.81 -11.11
CA SER A 374 8.03 13.73 -10.85
C SER A 374 8.73 12.46 -10.35
N LYS A 375 8.12 11.79 -9.39
CA LYS A 375 8.59 10.53 -8.80
C LYS A 375 7.48 9.48 -8.81
N TYR A 376 7.86 8.21 -8.69
CA TYR A 376 6.91 7.16 -8.37
C TYR A 376 6.67 7.14 -6.86
N GLU A 377 5.40 7.19 -6.49
CA GLU A 377 4.88 7.17 -5.11
C GLU A 377 3.42 6.70 -5.12
N HIS A 378 2.74 6.52 -3.99
CA HIS A 378 1.39 5.90 -4.02
C HIS A 378 0.39 6.62 -4.93
N ALA A 379 0.43 7.96 -5.07
CA ALA A 379 -0.43 8.68 -5.99
C ALA A 379 -0.12 8.42 -7.48
N SER A 380 0.96 7.67 -7.78
CA SER A 380 1.20 7.09 -9.11
C SER A 380 0.15 6.06 -9.49
N ILE A 381 -0.53 5.43 -8.51
CA ILE A 381 -1.65 4.51 -8.75
C ILE A 381 -2.83 5.25 -9.41
N PRO A 382 -3.45 6.27 -8.78
CA PRO A 382 -4.51 7.04 -9.43
C PRO A 382 -4.04 7.75 -10.71
N ALA A 383 -2.81 8.25 -10.78
CA ALA A 383 -2.25 8.83 -12.00
C ALA A 383 -2.21 7.81 -13.16
N THR A 384 -1.79 6.57 -12.88
CA THR A 384 -1.75 5.47 -13.85
C THR A 384 -3.13 5.06 -14.30
N LEU A 385 -4.05 4.86 -13.36
CA LEU A 385 -5.42 4.51 -13.67
C LEU A 385 -6.07 5.60 -14.52
N LYS A 386 -5.83 6.89 -14.23
CA LYS A 386 -6.41 8.00 -15.00
C LYS A 386 -5.94 7.95 -16.45
N ASN A 387 -4.66 7.67 -16.67
CA ASN A 387 -4.07 7.64 -18.01
C ASN A 387 -4.49 6.38 -18.79
N LEU A 388 -4.62 5.22 -18.13
CA LEU A 388 -5.05 3.98 -18.77
C LEU A 388 -6.53 3.95 -19.11
N PHE A 389 -7.36 4.50 -18.22
CA PHE A 389 -8.81 4.35 -18.27
C PHE A 389 -9.56 5.63 -18.65
N GLY A 390 -8.85 6.74 -18.89
CA GLY A 390 -9.45 7.98 -19.36
C GLY A 390 -10.37 8.64 -18.33
N MET A 391 -9.98 8.60 -17.05
CA MET A 391 -10.76 9.23 -15.98
C MET A 391 -10.87 10.76 -16.19
N PRO A 392 -11.98 11.39 -15.77
CA PRO A 392 -12.33 12.78 -16.12
C PRO A 392 -11.31 13.83 -15.64
N GLY A 393 -10.53 13.53 -14.62
CA GLY A 393 -9.47 14.40 -14.12
C GLY A 393 -8.56 13.70 -13.11
N PHE A 394 -7.50 14.39 -12.71
CA PHE A 394 -6.71 14.01 -11.54
C PHE A 394 -7.48 14.33 -10.26
N LEU A 395 -7.26 13.55 -9.21
CA LEU A 395 -7.93 13.71 -7.92
C LEU A 395 -7.41 14.94 -7.17
N THR A 396 -6.10 15.18 -7.22
CA THR A 396 -5.43 16.28 -6.52
C THR A 396 -4.25 16.82 -7.33
N LYS A 397 -3.47 17.75 -6.75
CA LYS A 397 -2.19 18.17 -7.35
C LYS A 397 -1.12 17.09 -7.27
N ARG A 398 -1.29 16.09 -6.39
CA ARG A 398 -0.28 15.06 -6.14
C ARG A 398 -0.24 14.03 -7.25
N ASP A 399 -1.38 13.44 -7.63
CA ASP A 399 -1.44 12.50 -8.75
C ASP A 399 -1.30 13.19 -10.11
N ALA A 400 -1.66 14.48 -10.22
CA ALA A 400 -1.30 15.29 -11.39
C ALA A 400 0.22 15.48 -11.56
N TRP A 401 0.99 15.35 -10.48
CA TRP A 401 2.45 15.45 -10.49
C TRP A 401 3.17 14.12 -10.53
N ALA A 402 2.60 13.09 -9.90
CA ALA A 402 3.21 11.77 -9.79
C ALA A 402 3.53 11.17 -11.17
N GLY A 403 4.60 10.37 -11.21
CA GLY A 403 4.93 9.57 -12.38
C GLY A 403 3.83 8.56 -12.68
N SER A 404 3.58 8.30 -13.95
CA SER A 404 2.59 7.32 -14.36
C SER A 404 3.26 6.04 -14.87
N LEU A 405 2.87 4.88 -14.32
CA LEU A 405 3.49 3.58 -14.60
C LEU A 405 3.13 3.04 -15.99
N HIS A 406 2.11 3.60 -16.66
CA HIS A 406 1.75 3.16 -18.02
C HIS A 406 2.89 3.34 -19.03
N GLY A 407 3.81 4.27 -18.78
CA GLY A 407 5.00 4.48 -19.61
C GLY A 407 6.01 3.33 -19.55
N GLU A 408 5.96 2.50 -18.51
CA GLU A 408 6.84 1.35 -18.32
C GLU A 408 6.35 0.10 -19.06
N LEU A 409 5.10 0.10 -19.54
CA LEU A 409 4.50 -0.92 -20.40
C LEU A 409 4.97 -0.74 -21.84
N SER A 410 6.28 -0.78 -22.02
CA SER A 410 6.99 -0.31 -23.21
C SER A 410 6.99 -1.28 -24.38
N LEU A 411 6.58 -2.54 -24.19
CA LEU A 411 6.52 -3.51 -25.27
C LEU A 411 5.30 -3.27 -26.17
N GLU A 412 5.51 -3.41 -27.48
CA GLU A 412 4.43 -3.29 -28.47
C GLU A 412 3.46 -4.48 -28.43
N ALA A 413 3.96 -5.65 -28.05
CA ALA A 413 3.19 -6.87 -27.90
C ALA A 413 3.52 -7.55 -26.56
N PRO A 414 2.55 -8.23 -25.93
CA PRO A 414 2.77 -8.96 -24.69
C PRO A 414 3.73 -10.13 -24.92
N ARG A 415 4.64 -10.32 -23.97
CA ARG A 415 5.51 -11.50 -23.89
C ARG A 415 4.70 -12.77 -23.65
N LEU A 416 5.04 -13.81 -24.40
CA LEU A 416 4.45 -15.16 -24.25
C LEU A 416 5.25 -16.08 -23.32
N ASP A 417 6.44 -15.65 -22.91
CA ASP A 417 7.43 -16.44 -22.17
C ASP A 417 7.43 -16.14 -20.66
N THR A 418 6.34 -15.58 -20.12
CA THR A 418 6.21 -15.29 -18.69
C THR A 418 6.02 -16.59 -17.88
N PRO A 419 6.66 -16.71 -16.69
CA PRO A 419 6.67 -17.98 -15.95
C PRO A 419 5.26 -18.42 -15.59
N LYS A 420 4.95 -19.70 -15.81
CA LYS A 420 3.66 -20.30 -15.44
C LYS A 420 3.58 -20.60 -13.95
N HIS A 421 4.71 -21.03 -13.39
CA HIS A 421 4.85 -21.36 -11.99
C HIS A 421 6.07 -20.65 -11.44
N LEU A 422 5.90 -20.01 -10.29
CA LEU A 422 6.98 -19.44 -9.52
C LEU A 422 7.59 -20.54 -8.62
N PRO A 423 8.81 -20.33 -8.08
CA PRO A 423 9.35 -21.20 -7.06
C PRO A 423 8.38 -21.38 -5.88
N GLU A 424 8.58 -22.46 -5.12
CA GLU A 424 7.83 -22.64 -3.88
C GLU A 424 8.23 -21.59 -2.85
N PRO A 425 7.26 -21.02 -2.11
CA PRO A 425 7.56 -20.11 -1.03
C PRO A 425 8.30 -20.86 0.10
N PRO A 426 9.03 -20.15 0.96
CA PRO A 426 9.59 -20.73 2.18
C PRO A 426 8.48 -21.39 3.02
N ALA A 427 8.84 -22.42 3.79
CA ALA A 427 7.89 -23.02 4.72
C ALA A 427 7.54 -22.00 5.83
N PRO A 428 6.23 -21.75 6.09
CA PRO A 428 5.83 -20.89 7.18
C PRO A 428 6.31 -21.40 8.54
N ALA A 429 6.51 -20.49 9.48
CA ALA A 429 6.81 -20.80 10.86
C ALA A 429 5.71 -21.71 11.46
N PRO A 430 6.06 -22.65 12.35
CA PRO A 430 5.07 -23.51 12.99
C PRO A 430 3.95 -22.71 13.68
N ALA A 431 2.73 -23.26 13.64
CA ALA A 431 1.58 -22.66 14.32
C ALA A 431 1.89 -22.44 15.81
N GLY A 432 1.74 -21.21 16.30
CA GLY A 432 2.01 -20.84 17.69
C GLY A 432 3.31 -20.07 17.93
N VAL A 433 4.16 -19.87 16.92
CA VAL A 433 5.20 -18.82 16.95
C VAL A 433 4.48 -17.46 16.88
N ARG A 434 3.92 -17.04 18.01
CA ARG A 434 3.32 -15.72 18.19
C ARG A 434 4.43 -14.74 18.49
N THR A 435 4.54 -13.71 17.67
CA THR A 435 5.42 -12.58 17.91
C THR A 435 4.73 -11.56 18.79
N VAL A 436 5.54 -10.82 19.55
CA VAL A 436 5.10 -9.79 20.49
C VAL A 436 4.79 -8.54 19.68
N HIS A 437 3.69 -8.61 18.93
CA HIS A 437 3.33 -7.58 17.99
C HIS A 437 2.10 -6.85 18.44
N GLY A 438 2.17 -6.18 19.61
CA GLY A 438 0.97 -5.62 20.23
C GLY A 438 -0.21 -6.59 20.19
N CYS A 439 0.07 -7.91 20.23
CA CYS A 439 -0.88 -8.95 20.49
C CYS A 439 -1.22 -8.68 21.94
N GLY A 440 -2.15 -7.75 22.14
CA GLY A 440 -2.84 -7.61 23.39
C GLY A 440 -3.19 -9.02 23.84
N ASP A 441 -3.07 -9.25 25.13
CA ASP A 441 -3.67 -10.40 25.80
C ASP A 441 -4.91 -10.83 25.01
N PRO A 442 -4.97 -12.05 24.43
CA PRO A 442 -6.09 -12.46 23.58
C PRO A 442 -7.43 -12.41 24.34
N ALA A 443 -7.39 -12.35 25.67
CA ALA A 443 -8.53 -12.07 26.53
C ALA A 443 -8.97 -10.59 26.55
N ARG A 444 -8.32 -9.70 25.80
CA ARG A 444 -8.60 -8.27 25.74
C ARG A 444 -8.59 -7.77 24.32
N LEU A 445 -9.46 -6.80 24.04
CA LEU A 445 -9.45 -6.07 22.79
C LEU A 445 -8.12 -5.35 22.57
N THR A 446 -7.66 -5.30 21.32
CA THR A 446 -6.54 -4.44 20.93
C THR A 446 -6.96 -2.97 20.94
N ARG A 447 -6.00 -2.03 21.01
CA ARG A 447 -6.28 -0.58 20.90
C ARG A 447 -7.04 -0.27 19.62
N ARG A 448 -6.71 -0.98 18.54
CA ARG A 448 -7.35 -0.87 17.23
C ARG A 448 -8.78 -1.38 17.24
N GLN A 449 -9.01 -2.58 17.76
CA GLN A 449 -10.35 -3.15 17.88
C GLN A 449 -11.27 -2.25 18.71
N ARG A 450 -10.78 -1.68 19.83
CA ARG A 450 -11.56 -0.71 20.62
C ARG A 450 -12.01 0.50 19.79
N ARG A 451 -11.14 1.04 18.94
CA ARG A 451 -11.47 2.18 18.06
C ARG A 451 -12.49 1.79 17.00
N HIS A 452 -12.28 0.66 16.33
CA HIS A 452 -13.25 0.17 15.33
C HIS A 452 -14.60 -0.14 15.97
N ILE A 453 -14.63 -0.74 17.17
CA ILE A 453 -15.86 -1.05 17.88
C ILE A 453 -16.62 0.24 18.20
N ALA A 454 -15.93 1.25 18.74
CA ALA A 454 -16.52 2.56 19.00
C ALA A 454 -17.07 3.21 17.73
N LEU A 455 -16.31 3.12 16.62
CA LEU A 455 -16.69 3.63 15.31
C LEU A 455 -17.97 2.97 14.77
N PHE A 456 -17.97 1.63 14.64
CA PHE A 456 -19.10 0.89 14.07
C PHE A 456 -20.33 0.95 14.96
N ALA A 457 -20.16 0.97 16.29
CA ALA A 457 -21.26 1.19 17.21
C ALA A 457 -21.91 2.57 16.97
N ARG A 458 -21.08 3.63 16.87
CA ARG A 458 -21.57 4.99 16.62
C ARG A 458 -22.31 5.11 15.28
N LEU A 459 -21.79 4.47 14.22
CA LEU A 459 -22.40 4.53 12.89
C LEU A 459 -23.72 3.77 12.78
N LEU A 460 -23.87 2.70 13.56
CA LEU A 460 -25.11 1.92 13.63
C LEU A 460 -26.08 2.43 14.71
N GLY A 461 -25.72 3.48 15.46
CA GLY A 461 -26.50 3.96 16.60
C GLY A 461 -26.55 2.97 17.77
N GLU A 462 -25.62 2.03 17.84
CA GLU A 462 -25.48 1.05 18.93
C GLU A 462 -24.59 1.61 20.05
N GLN A 463 -24.78 1.14 21.28
CA GLN A 463 -23.76 1.34 22.32
C GLN A 463 -22.61 0.36 22.10
N PRO A 464 -21.34 0.83 22.13
CA PRO A 464 -20.21 -0.07 22.02
C PRO A 464 -20.14 -0.99 23.23
N PRO A 465 -19.82 -2.30 23.04
CA PRO A 465 -19.55 -3.20 24.15
C PRO A 465 -18.41 -2.68 25.03
N ARG A 466 -18.44 -3.04 26.32
CA ARG A 466 -17.40 -2.63 27.25
C ARG A 466 -16.04 -3.24 26.84
N PRO A 467 -14.94 -2.48 26.95
CA PRO A 467 -13.61 -2.94 26.53
C PRO A 467 -13.10 -4.26 27.14
N ASP A 468 -13.62 -4.61 28.31
CA ASP A 468 -13.31 -5.78 29.13
C ASP A 468 -14.32 -6.93 28.98
N ALA A 469 -15.43 -6.70 28.25
CA ALA A 469 -16.49 -7.68 28.07
C ALA A 469 -16.20 -8.72 26.97
N MET A 470 -15.11 -8.57 26.23
CA MET A 470 -14.77 -9.46 25.12
C MET A 470 -13.27 -9.55 24.85
N GLY A 471 -12.84 -10.73 24.41
CA GLY A 471 -11.49 -10.98 23.91
C GLY A 471 -11.30 -10.49 22.48
N ALA A 472 -10.06 -10.51 21.99
CA ALA A 472 -9.72 -10.05 20.65
C ALA A 472 -10.52 -10.78 19.56
N ARG A 473 -10.67 -12.11 19.67
CA ARG A 473 -11.42 -12.94 18.70
C ARG A 473 -12.91 -12.58 18.66
N GLU A 474 -13.51 -12.35 19.82
CA GLU A 474 -14.91 -11.92 19.93
C GLU A 474 -15.09 -10.50 19.37
N GLY A 475 -14.09 -9.64 19.55
CA GLY A 475 -14.03 -8.32 18.93
C GLY A 475 -14.05 -8.38 17.39
N ASP A 476 -13.26 -9.25 16.78
CA ASP A 476 -13.24 -9.44 15.31
C ASP A 476 -14.59 -9.98 14.81
N GLN A 477 -15.18 -10.94 15.53
CA GLN A 477 -16.52 -11.44 15.20
C GLN A 477 -17.59 -10.34 15.30
N TRP A 478 -17.53 -9.52 16.35
CA TRP A 478 -18.44 -8.39 16.55
C TRP A 478 -18.32 -7.39 15.40
N LEU A 479 -17.09 -7.01 15.05
CA LEU A 479 -16.80 -6.07 13.97
C LEU A 479 -17.25 -6.60 12.61
N GLY A 480 -16.98 -7.87 12.30
CA GLY A 480 -17.44 -8.51 11.07
C GLY A 480 -18.95 -8.61 10.94
N ALA A 481 -19.67 -8.82 12.03
CA ALA A 481 -21.13 -8.78 12.01
C ALA A 481 -21.66 -7.37 11.69
N ARG A 482 -21.08 -6.32 12.28
CA ARG A 482 -21.53 -4.92 12.09
C ARG A 482 -21.14 -4.36 10.72
N ILE A 483 -19.98 -4.72 10.20
CA ILE A 483 -19.61 -4.38 8.83
C ILE A 483 -20.61 -5.00 7.84
N ARG A 484 -20.96 -6.28 8.01
CA ARG A 484 -22.00 -6.91 7.17
C ARG A 484 -23.35 -6.20 7.31
N ALA A 485 -23.79 -5.94 8.54
CA ALA A 485 -25.06 -5.25 8.79
C ALA A 485 -25.11 -3.85 8.16
N LEU A 486 -24.00 -3.11 8.21
CA LEU A 486 -23.90 -1.82 7.57
C LEU A 486 -23.89 -1.92 6.03
N LEU A 487 -23.12 -2.85 5.47
CA LEU A 487 -23.11 -3.09 4.02
C LEU A 487 -24.50 -3.49 3.50
N ASP A 488 -25.23 -4.32 4.25
CA ASP A 488 -26.60 -4.72 3.96
C ASP A 488 -27.60 -3.57 4.15
N GLY A 489 -27.43 -2.75 5.18
CA GLY A 489 -28.27 -1.58 5.47
C GLY A 489 -28.15 -0.48 4.41
N VAL A 490 -26.93 -0.27 3.87
CA VAL A 490 -26.71 0.61 2.70
C VAL A 490 -27.36 0.01 1.45
N ARG A 491 -27.16 -1.29 1.20
CA ARG A 491 -27.74 -1.99 0.04
C ARG A 491 -29.27 -1.94 -0.01
N THR A 492 -29.93 -2.00 1.15
CA THR A 492 -31.39 -2.07 1.28
C THR A 492 -32.06 -0.70 1.41
N GLY A 493 -31.28 0.40 1.47
CA GLY A 493 -31.80 1.74 1.73
C GLY A 493 -32.31 1.96 3.16
N ALA A 494 -32.19 0.96 4.04
CA ALA A 494 -32.62 1.04 5.44
C ALA A 494 -31.82 2.08 6.24
N LEU A 495 -30.59 2.36 5.81
CA LEU A 495 -29.73 3.43 6.32
C LEU A 495 -29.84 4.73 5.50
N GLY A 496 -30.95 4.98 4.81
CA GLY A 496 -31.15 6.11 3.88
C GLY A 496 -30.73 7.49 4.44
N ARG A 497 -31.00 7.77 5.72
CA ARG A 497 -30.52 9.02 6.37
C ARG A 497 -28.99 9.09 6.48
N LEU A 498 -28.32 7.97 6.71
CA LEU A 498 -26.86 7.90 6.70
C LEU A 498 -26.36 8.09 5.25
N ALA A 499 -27.01 7.49 4.26
CA ALA A 499 -26.66 7.65 2.84
C ALA A 499 -26.85 9.09 2.31
N ASP A 500 -27.81 9.84 2.85
CA ASP A 500 -28.09 11.25 2.51
C ASP A 500 -27.22 12.24 3.33
N GLU A 501 -26.73 11.86 4.52
CA GLU A 501 -25.76 12.63 5.32
C GLU A 501 -24.29 12.36 4.93
N LEU A 502 -24.03 11.25 4.22
CA LEU A 502 -22.76 10.84 3.58
C LEU A 502 -22.58 11.48 2.21
#